data_AF-A0A7C4HGS5-F1
#
_entry.id   AF-A0A7C4HGS5-F1
#
_cell.length_a   1.000
_cell.length_b   1.000
_cell.length_c   1.000
_cell.angle_alpha   90.00
_cell.angle_beta   90.00
_cell.angle_gamma   90.00
#
_symmetry.space_group_name_H-M   'P 1'
#
loop_
_entity.id
_entity.type
_entity.pdbx_description
1 polymer ?
#
loop_
_entity_poly.entity_id
_entity_poly.type
_entity_poly.pdbx_seq_one_letter_code
_entity_poly.pdbx_strand_id
1 'polypeptide(L)' 'VTPPTVPTPPPVGTGLEKICPYCEFKNPPDAKFCVRCGRRLPS' A
#
# COMPACT_ATOMS: atom_id res chain seq x y z
N VAL A 1 9.97 -5.52 -30.04
CA VAL A 1 9.33 -4.52 -29.14
C VAL A 1 9.04 -5.18 -27.81
N THR A 2 10.01 -5.22 -26.90
CA THR A 2 9.81 -5.71 -25.55
C THR A 2 9.07 -4.62 -24.74
N PRO A 3 8.00 -4.93 -24.00
CA PRO A 3 7.38 -3.97 -23.10
C PRO A 3 8.42 -3.54 -22.06
N PRO A 4 8.38 -2.29 -21.56
CA PRO A 4 9.18 -1.92 -20.41
C PRO A 4 8.69 -2.79 -19.25
N THR A 5 9.54 -3.71 -18.79
CA THR A 5 9.42 -4.30 -17.46
C THR A 5 9.34 -3.14 -16.49
N VAL A 6 8.14 -2.82 -16.02
CA VAL A 6 7.96 -2.03 -14.80
C VAL A 6 8.85 -2.72 -13.78
N PRO A 7 9.91 -2.07 -13.25
CA PRO A 7 10.61 -2.66 -12.13
C PRO A 7 9.56 -2.74 -11.03
N THR A 8 9.07 -3.95 -10.76
CA THR A 8 8.27 -4.22 -9.58
C THR A 8 9.06 -3.59 -8.44
N PRO A 9 8.50 -2.59 -7.71
CA PRO A 9 9.24 -2.03 -6.60
C PRO A 9 9.68 -3.20 -5.70
N PRO A 10 10.90 -3.16 -5.13
CA PRO A 10 11.32 -4.19 -4.19
C PRO A 10 10.21 -4.36 -3.15
N PRO A 11 9.96 -5.59 -2.64
CA PRO A 11 9.00 -5.75 -1.56
C PRO A 11 9.44 -4.83 -0.43
N VAL A 12 8.73 -3.71 -0.27
CA VAL A 12 9.03 -2.69 0.74
C VAL A 12 8.90 -3.40 2.07
N GLY A 13 10.06 -3.74 2.62
CA GLY A 13 10.19 -4.54 3.81
C GLY A 13 9.64 -3.82 5.02
N THR A 14 9.07 -4.62 5.92
CA THR A 14 9.24 -4.47 7.37
C THR A 14 8.87 -3.12 7.98
N GLY A 15 7.91 -2.40 7.40
CA GLY A 15 7.17 -1.34 8.07
C GLY A 15 5.83 -1.89 8.49
N LEU A 16 5.46 -1.75 9.77
CA LEU A 16 4.19 -2.21 10.34
C LEU A 16 3.02 -1.90 9.39
N GLU A 17 2.35 -2.94 8.87
CA GLU A 17 1.16 -2.78 8.03
C GLU A 17 0.13 -1.86 8.71
N LYS A 18 -0.43 -0.92 7.94
CA LYS A 18 -1.44 0.02 8.40
C LYS A 18 -2.83 -0.55 8.24
N ILE A 19 -3.49 -0.86 9.36
CA ILE A 19 -4.88 -1.27 9.35
C ILE A 19 -5.77 -0.04 9.17
N CYS A 20 -6.62 -0.07 8.15
CA CYS A 20 -7.61 0.98 7.94
C CYS A 20 -8.67 0.94 9.06
N PRO A 21 -8.87 2.00 9.84
CA PRO A 21 -9.86 2.00 10.93
C PRO A 21 -11.32 2.01 10.44
N TYR A 22 -11.55 2.18 9.13
CA TYR A 22 -12.89 2.27 8.54
C TYR A 22 -13.37 0.98 7.89
N CYS A 23 -12.46 0.13 7.42
CA CYS A 23 -12.81 -1.10 6.68
C CYS A 23 -11.90 -2.28 7.02
N GLU A 24 -11.02 -2.10 8.01
CA GLU A 24 -10.11 -3.10 8.59
C GLU A 24 -9.13 -3.74 7.59
N PHE A 25 -9.01 -3.16 6.39
CA PHE A 25 -8.07 -3.63 5.40
C PHE A 25 -6.63 -3.34 5.83
N LYS A 26 -5.74 -4.32 5.65
CA LYS A 26 -4.30 -4.19 5.91
C LYS A 26 -3.64 -3.54 4.70
N ASN A 27 -3.16 -2.31 4.87
CA ASN A 27 -2.49 -1.54 3.83
C ASN A 27 -0.97 -1.58 4.05
N PRO A 28 -0.18 -1.41 2.98
CA PRO A 28 1.27 -1.27 3.13
C PRO A 28 1.61 -0.04 4.00
N PRO A 29 2.77 -0.05 4.69
CA PRO A 29 3.16 1.00 5.62
C PRO A 29 3.26 2.40 4.98
N ASP A 30 3.61 2.44 3.69
CA ASP A 30 3.76 3.67 2.91
C ASP A 30 2.42 4.21 2.35
N ALA A 31 1.33 3.46 2.52
CA ALA A 31 0.02 3.89 2.02
C ALA A 31 -0.46 5.14 2.76
N LYS A 32 -0.69 6.22 2.01
CA LYS A 32 -1.36 7.44 2.50
C LYS A 32 -2.88 7.32 2.50
N PHE A 33 -3.42 6.44 1.64
CA PHE A 33 -4.85 6.18 1.48
C PHE A 33 -5.11 4.67 1.44
N CYS A 34 -6.27 4.24 1.90
CA CYS A 34 -6.65 2.85 1.88
C CYS A 34 -6.91 2.40 0.44
N VAL A 35 -6.23 1.33 0.02
CA VAL A 35 -6.37 0.79 -1.35
C VAL A 35 -7.74 0.13 -1.59
N ARG A 36 -8.46 -0.21 -0.52
CA ARG A 36 -9.78 -0.84 -0.60
C ARG A 36 -10.94 0.17 -0.57
N CYS A 37 -10.89 1.16 0.32
CA CYS A 37 -12.01 2.10 0.53
C CYS A 37 -11.71 3.56 0.18
N GLY A 38 -10.45 3.90 -0.18
CA GLY A 38 -10.04 5.24 -0.60
C GLY A 38 -9.88 6.28 0.52
N ARG A 39 -10.22 5.95 1.78
CA ARG A 39 -10.05 6.88 2.91
C ARG A 39 -8.59 7.08 3.27
N ARG A 40 -8.23 8.28 3.73
CA ARG A 40 -6.89 8.59 4.24
C ARG A 40 -6.57 7.69 5.44
N LEU A 41 -5.37 7.13 5.46
CA LEU A 41 -4.89 6.35 6.60
C LEU A 41 -4.25 7.28 7.64
N PRO A 42 -4.37 6.96 8.94
CA PRO A 42 -3.54 7.61 9.94
C PRO A 42 -2.07 7.35 9.58
N SER A 43 -1.28 8.42 9.63
CA SER A 43 0.16 8.40 9.35
C SER A 43 0.91 7.51 10.32
#